data_AF-A0A429MIG6-F1
#
_entry.id   AF-A0A429MIG6-F1
#
_cell.length_a   1.000
_cell.length_b   1.000
_cell.length_c   1.000
_cell.angle_alpha   90.00
_cell.angle_beta   90.00
_cell.angle_gamma   90.00
#
_symmetry.space_group_name_H-M   'P 1'
#
loop_
_entity.id
_entity.type
_entity.pdbx_description
1 polymer ?
#
loop_
_entity_poly.entity_id
_entity_poly.type
_entity_poly.pdbx_seq_one_letter_code
_entity_poly.pdbx_strand_id
1 'polypeptide(L)' 'ATGKTTSEHISSRITQEAKALLQHTSWNISEIAYSLGFEYSAYFTNFFKKNTGFSPKKFREDCVA' A
#
# COMPACT_ATOMS: atom_id res chain seq x y z
N ALA A 1 -5.38 -22.11 -15.00
CA ALA A 1 -4.33 -21.50 -14.15
C ALA A 1 -4.64 -20.00 -14.03
N THR A 2 -4.45 -19.38 -12.87
CA THR A 2 -4.80 -17.98 -12.60
C THR A 2 -4.00 -16.94 -13.41
N GLY A 3 -3.03 -17.37 -14.23
CA GLY A 3 -2.23 -16.51 -15.11
C GLY A 3 -1.28 -15.56 -14.38
N LYS A 4 -1.36 -15.50 -13.04
CA LYS A 4 -0.57 -14.64 -12.18
C LYS A 4 0.47 -15.44 -11.42
N THR A 5 1.64 -14.85 -11.25
CA THR A 5 2.71 -15.37 -10.41
C THR A 5 2.35 -15.26 -8.93
N THR A 6 2.97 -16.09 -8.09
CA THR A 6 2.83 -16.02 -6.63
C THR A 6 3.15 -14.63 -6.09
N SER A 7 4.18 -13.99 -6.65
CA SER A 7 4.61 -12.64 -6.27
C SER A 7 3.54 -11.57 -6.55
N GLU A 8 2.80 -11.70 -7.65
CA GLU A 8 1.68 -10.80 -7.95
C GLU A 8 0.51 -10.99 -6.99
N HIS A 9 0.22 -12.23 -6.59
CA HIS A 9 -0.79 -12.51 -5.59
C HIS A 9 -0.43 -11.90 -4.22
N ILE A 10 0.82 -12.04 -3.79
CA ILE A 10 1.31 -11.43 -2.55
C ILE A 10 1.23 -9.90 -2.64
N SER A 11 1.74 -9.32 -3.73
CA SER A 11 1.72 -7.87 -3.94
C SER A 11 0.30 -7.31 -3.94
N SER A 12 -0.64 -8.03 -4.55
CA SER A 12 -2.06 -7.67 -4.53
C SER A 12 -2.65 -7.66 -3.12
N ARG A 13 -2.32 -8.66 -2.29
CA ARG A 13 -2.78 -8.71 -0.90
C ARG A 13 -2.20 -7.58 -0.07
N ILE A 14 -0.88 -7.35 -0.15
CA ILE A 14 -0.21 -6.24 0.56
C ILE A 14 -0.82 -4.90 0.13
N THR A 15 -1.12 -4.72 -1.16
CA THR A 15 -1.74 -3.50 -1.66
C THR A 15 -3.16 -3.30 -1.10
N GLN A 16 -3.95 -4.37 -0.96
CA GLN A 16 -5.29 -4.29 -0.37
C GLN A 16 -5.22 -3.89 1.11
N GLU A 17 -4.33 -4.52 1.89
CA GLU A 17 -4.11 -4.17 3.30
C GLU A 17 -3.63 -2.72 3.45
N ALA A 18 -2.70 -2.29 2.60
CA ALA A 18 -2.23 -0.91 2.60
C ALA A 18 -3.36 0.11 2.38
N LYS A 19 -4.29 -0.17 1.46
CA LYS A 19 -5.47 0.67 1.24
C LYS A 19 -6.37 0.71 2.47
N ALA A 20 -6.65 -0.44 3.08
CA ALA A 20 -7.47 -0.51 4.28
C ALA A 20 -6.84 0.28 5.44
N LEU A 21 -5.53 0.14 5.67
CA LEU A 21 -4.80 0.89 6.69
C LEU A 21 -4.84 2.40 6.41
N LEU A 22 -4.67 2.83 5.16
CA LEU A 22 -4.73 4.24 4.80
C LEU A 22 -6.11 4.87 5.06
N GLN A 23 -7.19 4.09 4.91
CA GLN A 23 -8.58 4.53 5.07
C GLN A 23 -9.09 4.45 6.51
N HIS A 24 -8.74 3.39 7.23
CA HIS A 24 -9.34 3.08 8.53
C HIS A 24 -8.45 3.46 9.71
N THR A 25 -7.24 3.97 9.46
CA THR A 25 -6.32 4.39 10.53
C THR A 25 -5.82 5.81 10.31
N SER A 26 -5.48 6.49 11.41
CA SER A 26 -4.80 7.78 11.44
C SER A 26 -3.28 7.67 11.39
N TRP A 27 -2.72 6.46 11.20
CA TRP A 27 -1.29 6.21 11.19
C TRP A 27 -0.60 6.97 10.08
N ASN A 28 0.61 7.46 10.31
CA ASN A 28 1.41 8.09 9.28
C ASN A 28 1.92 7.04 8.26
N ILE A 29 2.41 7.52 7.10
CA ILE A 29 2.84 6.63 6.00
C ILE A 29 4.01 5.71 6.42
N SER A 30 4.86 6.17 7.32
CA SER A 30 5.99 5.37 7.81
C SER A 30 5.51 4.23 8.72
N GLU A 31 4.58 4.50 9.64
CA GLU A 31 3.97 3.46 10.50
C GLU A 31 3.28 2.36 9.68
N ILE A 32 2.53 2.75 8.65
CA ILE A 32 1.89 1.79 7.74
C ILE A 32 2.94 0.96 6.99
N ALA A 33 4.00 1.60 6.50
CA ALA A 33 5.08 0.90 5.81
C ALA A 33 5.74 -0.16 6.73
N TYR A 34 6.09 0.24 7.96
CA TYR A 34 6.69 -0.67 8.94
C TYR A 34 5.74 -1.82 9.31
N SER A 35 4.45 -1.53 9.49
CA SER A 35 3.43 -2.56 9.80
C SER A 35 3.26 -3.59 8.68
N LEU A 36 3.54 -3.22 7.43
CA LEU A 36 3.46 -4.10 6.26
C LEU A 36 4.79 -4.80 5.96
N GLY A 37 5.80 -4.64 6.81
CA GLY A 37 7.10 -5.29 6.68
C GLY A 37 8.09 -4.57 5.77
N PHE A 38 7.84 -3.29 5.42
CA PHE A 38 8.82 -2.47 4.72
C PHE A 38 9.80 -1.85 5.71
N GLU A 39 11.10 -2.01 5.46
CA GLU A 39 12.16 -1.41 6.28
C GLU A 39 12.27 0.12 6.08
N TYR A 40 11.83 0.63 4.92
CA TYR A 40 11.83 2.05 4.62
C TYR A 40 10.53 2.49 3.95
N SER A 41 9.96 3.60 4.41
CA SER A 41 8.72 4.19 3.89
C SER A 41 8.81 4.60 2.42
N ALA A 42 10.00 4.91 1.92
CA ALA A 42 10.24 5.20 0.51
C ALA A 42 9.98 3.97 -0.39
N TYR A 43 10.37 2.77 0.05
CA TYR A 43 10.10 1.54 -0.70
C TYR A 43 8.60 1.23 -0.73
N PHE A 44 7.92 1.39 0.40
CA PHE A 44 6.46 1.29 0.45
C PHE A 44 5.78 2.27 -0.50
N THR A 45 6.23 3.53 -0.52
CA THR A 45 5.66 4.57 -1.39
C THR A 45 5.80 4.20 -2.87
N ASN A 46 6.98 3.73 -3.27
CA ASN A 46 7.22 3.27 -4.65
C ASN A 46 6.40 2.02 -4.98
N PHE A 47 6.34 1.04 -4.08
CA PHE A 47 5.54 -0.17 -4.21
C PHE A 47 4.06 0.17 -4.39
N PHE A 48 3.50 1.00 -3.50
CA PHE A 48 2.10 1.38 -3.54
C PHE A 48 1.76 2.16 -4.80
N LYS A 49 2.62 3.10 -5.21
CA LYS A 49 2.45 3.84 -6.47
C LYS A 49 2.49 2.93 -7.69
N LYS A 50 3.40 1.96 -7.72
CA LYS A 50 3.49 0.98 -8.82
C LYS A 50 2.24 0.10 -8.93
N ASN A 51 1.64 -0.28 -7.80
CA ASN A 51 0.47 -1.17 -7.77
C ASN A 51 -0.88 -0.44 -7.89
N THR A 52 -0.97 0.82 -7.47
CA THR A 52 -2.24 1.58 -7.43
C THR A 52 -2.31 2.75 -8.41
N GLY A 53 -1.16 3.21 -8.93
CA GLY A 53 -1.04 4.41 -9.74
C GLY A 53 -0.94 5.72 -8.95
N PHE A 54 -1.24 5.71 -7.64
CA PHE A 54 -1.28 6.90 -6.80
C PHE A 54 -0.28 6.81 -5.64
N SER A 55 0.15 7.94 -5.09
CA SER A 55 0.93 7.92 -3.85
C SER A 55 0.03 7.57 -2.66
N PRO A 56 0.54 6.91 -1.60
CA PRO A 56 -0.22 6.64 -0.39
C PRO A 56 -0.88 7.88 0.22
N LYS A 57 -0.15 9.01 0.21
CA LYS A 57 -0.63 10.30 0.69
C LYS A 57 -1.82 10.81 -0.14
N LYS A 58 -1.68 10.81 -1.47
CA LYS A 58 -2.76 11.23 -2.38
C LYS A 58 -3.98 10.33 -2.24
N PHE A 59 -3.78 9.03 -2.13
CA PHE A 59 -4.88 8.06 -1.94
C PHE A 59 -5.66 8.32 -0.65
N ARG A 60 -4.97 8.67 0.45
CA ARG A 60 -5.63 9.04 1.70
C ARG A 60 -6.41 10.35 1.57
N GLU A 61 -5.81 11.38 0.98
CA GLU A 61 -6.48 12.67 0.76
C GLU A 61 -7.75 12.51 -0.09
N ASP A 62 -7.66 11.74 -1.19
CA ASP A 62 -8.79 11.50 -2.10
C ASP A 62 -9.92 10.65 -1.45
N CYS A 63 -9.64 9.89 -0.38
CA CYS A 63 -10.64 9.05 0.29
C CYS A 63 -11.30 9.71 1.51
N VAL A 64 -10.70 10.77 2.06
CA VAL A 64 -11.23 11.53 3.21
C VAL A 64 -12.09 12.71 2.75
N ALA A 65 -12.19 12.94 1.44
CA ALA A 65 -13.13 13.89 0.80
C ALA A 65 -14.48 13.23 0.54
#